data_AF-A0A1E1WNZ7-F1
#
_entry.id   AF-A0A1E1WNZ7-F1
#
_cell.length_a   1.000
_cell.length_b   1.000
_cell.length_c   1.000
_cell.angle_alpha   90.00
_cell.angle_beta   90.00
_cell.angle_gamma   90.00
#
_symmetry.space_group_name_H-M   'P 1'
#
loop_
_entity.id
_entity.type
_entity.pdbx_description
1 polymer ?
#
loop_
_entity_poly.entity_id
_entity_poly.type
_entity_poly.pdbx_seq_one_letter_code
_entity_poly.pdbx_strand_id
1 'polypeptide(L)'
;DIISEIDETGVSKAVRCLPEQCSTYFNWSENSLKIIHQNIRSIQKNLDQLLVILEITKQEYDIIVLTECWLESVSNLPILDGYASFRSNKIKNKNDGVV
;
A
#
# COMPACT_ATOMS: atom_id res chain seq x y z
N ASP A 1 -18.33 22.61 20.36
CA ASP A 1 -18.64 21.22 20.77
C ASP A 1 -17.83 20.25 19.92
N ILE A 2 -16.89 19.52 20.53
CA ILE A 2 -16.02 18.54 19.86
C ILE A 2 -16.84 17.31 19.39
N ILE A 3 -18.04 17.14 19.95
CA ILE A 3 -18.91 15.98 19.73
C ILE A 3 -19.55 16.00 18.33
N SER A 4 -19.76 17.18 17.72
CA SER A 4 -20.43 17.29 16.42
C SER A 4 -19.54 17.01 15.20
N GLU A 5 -18.22 16.95 15.36
CA GLU A 5 -17.29 16.64 14.26
C GLU A 5 -17.01 15.13 14.12
N ILE A 6 -17.30 14.34 15.16
CA ILE A 6 -17.04 12.90 15.18
C ILE A 6 -18.13 12.10 14.45
N ASP A 7 -19.35 12.64 14.32
CA ASP A 7 -20.51 11.90 13.82
C ASP A 7 -20.71 11.96 12.29
N GLU A 8 -20.00 12.83 11.56
CA GLU A 8 -19.97 12.78 10.09
C GLU A 8 -18.93 11.77 9.59
N THR A 9 -19.13 10.49 9.93
CA THR A 9 -18.35 9.42 9.31
C THR A 9 -18.88 9.13 7.91
N GLY A 10 -18.26 9.76 6.91
CA GLY A 10 -18.47 9.41 5.50
C GLY A 10 -17.99 7.99 5.23
N VAL A 11 -18.90 7.03 5.07
CA VAL A 11 -18.53 5.66 4.68
C VAL A 11 -18.06 5.68 3.22
N SER A 12 -16.77 5.43 3.02
CA SER A 12 -16.21 5.25 1.68
C SER A 12 -16.77 3.98 1.04
N LYS A 13 -17.13 4.04 -0.25
CA LYS A 13 -17.61 2.86 -0.99
C LYS A 13 -16.45 1.88 -1.19
N ALA A 14 -16.64 0.64 -0.73
CA ALA A 14 -15.73 -0.45 -1.04
C ALA A 14 -16.16 -1.12 -2.35
N VAL A 15 -15.19 -1.31 -3.26
CA VAL A 15 -15.42 -1.99 -4.53
C VAL A 15 -14.39 -3.10 -4.68
N ARG A 16 -14.84 -4.26 -5.17
CA ARG A 16 -13.96 -5.33 -5.61
C ARG A 16 -13.85 -5.27 -7.13
N CYS A 17 -12.63 -5.22 -7.63
CA CYS A 17 -12.35 -5.17 -9.07
C CYS A 17 -11.09 -6.00 -9.39
N LEU A 18 -10.87 -6.26 -10.67
CA LEU A 18 -9.58 -6.73 -11.16
C LEU A 18 -8.59 -5.55 -11.23
N PRO A 19 -7.27 -5.78 -11.09
CA PRO A 19 -6.27 -4.71 -11.13
C PRO A 19 -6.36 -3.81 -12.37
N GLU A 20 -6.64 -4.39 -13.54
CA GLU A 20 -6.79 -3.69 -14.83
C GLU A 20 -7.99 -2.72 -14.83
N GLN A 21 -8.95 -2.94 -13.93
CA GLN A 21 -10.21 -2.20 -13.87
C GLN A 21 -10.20 -1.17 -12.74
N CYS A 22 -9.20 -1.16 -11.86
CA CYS A 22 -9.14 -0.24 -10.72
C CYS A 22 -9.38 1.21 -11.12
N SER A 23 -8.76 1.67 -12.21
CA SER A 23 -8.84 3.05 -12.70
C SER A 23 -10.25 3.53 -13.01
N THR A 24 -11.21 2.65 -13.32
CA THR A 24 -12.58 3.04 -13.65
C THR A 24 -13.44 3.37 -12.43
N TYR A 25 -13.00 2.95 -11.24
CA TYR A 25 -13.75 3.12 -10.00
C TYR A 25 -13.34 4.33 -9.18
N PHE A 26 -12.20 4.93 -9.51
CA PHE A 26 -11.69 6.08 -8.82
C PHE A 26 -11.96 7.35 -9.63
N ASN A 27 -12.72 8.27 -9.04
CA ASN A 27 -12.83 9.62 -9.56
C ASN A 27 -11.63 10.43 -9.03
N TRP A 28 -10.47 10.23 -9.64
CA TRP A 28 -9.24 10.90 -9.24
C TRP A 28 -9.34 12.39 -9.57
N SER A 29 -9.54 13.22 -8.54
CA SER A 29 -9.18 14.62 -8.68
C SER A 29 -7.66 14.75 -8.67
N GLU A 30 -7.09 15.76 -9.32
CA GLU A 30 -5.63 15.99 -9.34
C GLU A 30 -5.02 16.11 -7.94
N ASN A 31 -5.82 16.43 -6.92
CA ASN A 31 -5.38 16.61 -5.53
C ASN A 31 -5.75 15.44 -4.61
N SER A 32 -6.08 14.26 -5.15
CA SER A 32 -6.40 13.08 -4.34
C SER A 32 -5.14 12.34 -3.91
N LEU A 33 -5.00 12.06 -2.60
CA LEU A 33 -3.96 11.18 -2.07
C LEU A 33 -4.27 9.71 -2.40
N LYS A 34 -3.34 9.03 -3.07
CA LYS A 34 -3.48 7.65 -3.53
C LYS A 34 -2.61 6.72 -2.71
N ILE A 35 -3.26 5.80 -2.01
CA ILE A 35 -2.58 4.84 -1.13
C ILE A 35 -2.92 3.43 -1.60
N ILE A 36 -1.89 2.60 -1.78
CA ILE A 36 -2.04 1.15 -1.95
C ILE A 36 -1.50 0.44 -0.72
N HIS A 37 -2.28 -0.51 -0.21
CA HIS A 37 -1.87 -1.39 0.88
C HIS A 37 -1.91 -2.84 0.42
N GLN A 38 -0.80 -3.55 0.58
CA GLN A 38 -0.70 -4.96 0.27
C GLN A 38 0.01 -5.71 1.39
N ASN A 39 -0.63 -6.78 1.84
CA ASN A 39 0.08 -7.82 2.59
C ASN A 39 0.94 -8.62 1.60
N ILE A 40 2.26 -8.40 1.64
CA ILE A 40 3.18 -8.92 0.63
C ILE A 40 3.69 -10.32 0.98
N ARG A 41 3.59 -10.77 2.24
CA ARG A 41 4.01 -12.11 2.69
C ARG A 41 5.43 -12.50 2.23
N SER A 42 6.42 -11.69 2.63
CA SER A 42 7.81 -11.63 2.15
C SER A 42 8.02 -10.67 0.99
N ILE A 43 8.64 -9.53 1.30
CA ILE A 43 9.05 -8.55 0.30
C ILE A 43 10.07 -9.16 -0.68
N GLN A 44 11.02 -9.97 -0.20
CA GLN A 44 12.04 -10.56 -1.05
C GLN A 44 11.46 -11.57 -2.05
N LYS A 45 10.38 -12.27 -1.70
CA LYS A 45 9.80 -13.31 -2.55
C LYS A 45 8.78 -12.75 -3.55
N ASN A 46 8.01 -11.74 -3.14
CA ASN A 46 6.82 -11.32 -3.89
C ASN A 46 6.90 -9.89 -4.43
N LEU A 47 8.08 -9.24 -4.39
CA LEU A 47 8.27 -7.91 -4.96
C LEU A 47 7.92 -7.86 -6.46
N ASP A 48 8.36 -8.83 -7.25
CA ASP A 48 8.08 -8.84 -8.69
C ASP A 48 6.58 -8.87 -8.98
N GLN A 49 5.80 -9.58 -8.16
CA GLN A 49 4.34 -9.60 -8.27
C GLN A 49 3.74 -8.24 -7.93
N LEU A 50 4.26 -7.55 -6.91
CA LEU A 50 3.86 -6.18 -6.59
C LEU A 50 4.15 -5.25 -7.78
N LEU A 51 5.34 -5.30 -8.37
CA LEU A 51 5.71 -4.47 -9.52
C LEU A 51 4.77 -4.68 -10.71
N VAL A 52 4.41 -5.94 -11.00
CA VAL A 52 3.41 -6.26 -12.03
C VAL A 52 2.05 -5.66 -11.70
N ILE A 53 1.59 -5.72 -10.44
CA ILE A 53 0.32 -5.11 -10.03
C ILE A 53 0.36 -3.59 -10.20
N LEU A 54 1.43 -2.92 -9.76
CA LEU A 54 1.60 -1.48 -9.89
C LEU A 54 1.52 -1.06 -11.37
N GLU A 55 2.22 -1.77 -12.25
CA GLU A 55 2.20 -1.52 -13.70
C GLU A 55 0.82 -1.76 -14.32
N ILE A 56 0.15 -2.85 -13.97
CA ILE A 56 -1.17 -3.20 -14.51
C ILE A 56 -2.24 -2.16 -14.15
N THR A 57 -2.19 -1.63 -12.93
CA THR A 57 -3.16 -0.60 -12.50
C THR A 57 -2.98 0.71 -13.26
N LYS A 58 -1.81 0.93 -13.87
CA LYS A 58 -1.41 2.18 -14.56
C LYS A 58 -1.66 3.41 -13.69
N GLN A 59 -1.45 3.27 -12.38
CA GLN A 59 -1.61 4.34 -11.40
C GLN A 59 -0.27 4.64 -10.76
N GLU A 60 0.03 5.93 -10.61
CA GLU A 60 1.06 6.40 -9.71
C GLU A 60 0.43 6.51 -8.31
N TYR A 61 0.99 5.81 -7.34
CA TYR A 61 0.56 5.86 -5.95
C TYR A 61 1.47 6.82 -5.17
N ASP A 62 0.90 7.65 -4.30
CA ASP A 62 1.72 8.53 -3.46
C ASP A 62 2.37 7.74 -2.31
N ILE A 63 1.66 6.73 -1.82
CA ILE A 63 2.10 5.90 -0.68
C ILE A 63 1.82 4.43 -0.99
N ILE A 64 2.85 3.60 -0.80
CA ILE A 64 2.76 2.15 -0.86
C ILE A 64 3.03 1.62 0.55
N VAL A 65 2.09 0.86 1.10
CA VAL A 65 2.21 0.25 2.43
C VAL A 65 2.25 -1.26 2.29
N LEU A 66 3.33 -1.88 2.75
CA LEU A 66 3.52 -3.32 2.70
C LEU A 66 3.51 -3.93 4.10
N THR A 67 2.76 -5.01 4.29
CA THR A 67 2.67 -5.74 5.58
C THR A 67 3.11 -7.21 5.42
N GLU A 68 3.47 -7.85 6.54
CA GLU A 68 4.09 -9.20 6.58
C GLU A 68 5.33 -9.28 5.68
N CYS A 69 6.22 -8.28 5.77
CA CYS A 69 7.35 -8.14 4.87
C CYS A 69 8.48 -9.15 5.11
N TRP A 70 8.50 -9.84 6.26
CA TRP A 70 9.53 -10.82 6.66
C TRP A 70 10.94 -10.21 6.67
N LEU A 71 11.04 -9.04 7.31
CA LEU A 71 12.23 -8.17 7.27
C LEU A 71 13.47 -8.73 7.98
N GLU A 72 13.33 -9.78 8.81
CA GLU A 72 14.45 -10.38 9.55
C GLU A 72 15.55 -10.90 8.61
N SER A 73 15.18 -11.35 7.42
CA SER A 73 16.10 -11.87 6.40
C SER A 73 16.50 -10.82 5.36
N VAL A 74 16.07 -9.56 5.51
CA VAL A 74 16.24 -8.51 4.51
C VAL A 74 17.28 -7.51 5.00
N SER A 75 18.49 -7.58 4.43
CA SER A 75 19.57 -6.63 4.76
C SER A 75 19.23 -5.21 4.30
N ASN A 76 18.84 -5.08 3.03
CA ASN A 76 18.46 -3.82 2.39
C ASN A 76 17.04 -3.92 1.82
N LEU A 77 16.25 -2.86 1.97
CA LEU A 77 14.97 -2.77 1.29
C LEU A 77 15.22 -2.68 -0.22
N PRO A 78 14.35 -3.28 -1.04
CA PRO A 78 14.38 -3.05 -2.48
C PRO A 78 14.14 -1.56 -2.76
N ILE A 79 14.86 -1.05 -3.75
CA ILE A 79 14.69 0.32 -4.22
C ILE A 79 13.54 0.32 -5.21
N LEU A 80 12.57 1.22 -4.98
CA LEU A 80 11.52 1.53 -5.93
C LEU A 80 11.74 2.96 -6.40
N ASP A 81 11.96 3.14 -7.70
CA ASP A 81 12.30 4.44 -8.27
C ASP A 81 11.21 5.48 -7.98
N GLY A 82 11.62 6.64 -7.49
CA GLY A 82 10.71 7.73 -7.09
C GLY A 82 10.17 7.62 -5.66
N TYR A 83 10.48 6.55 -4.92
CA TYR A 83 9.99 6.38 -3.55
C TYR A 83 11.12 6.40 -2.51
N ALA A 84 10.83 7.01 -1.37
CA ALA A 84 11.61 6.83 -0.16
C ALA A 84 11.06 5.62 0.62
N SER A 85 11.93 4.69 1.01
CA SER A 85 11.52 3.49 1.76
C SER A 85 11.84 3.62 3.24
N PHE A 86 10.87 3.28 4.08
CA PHE A 86 11.03 3.19 5.53
C PHE A 86 10.68 1.77 5.97
N ARG A 87 11.11 1.35 7.16
CA ARG A 87 10.70 0.04 7.70
C ARG A 87 10.54 0.08 9.20
N SER A 88 9.67 -0.79 9.70
CA SER A 88 9.57 -1.08 11.13
C SER A 88 10.87 -1.69 11.66
N ASN A 89 11.37 -1.19 12.80
CA ASN A 89 12.58 -1.70 13.45
C ASN A 89 12.32 -2.85 14.44
N LYS A 90 11.07 -3.06 14.86
CA LYS A 90 10.69 -4.10 15.82
C LYS A 90 9.93 -5.19 15.07
N ILE A 91 10.56 -6.35 14.92
CA ILE A 91 10.00 -7.52 14.24
C ILE A 91 10.07 -8.66 15.24
N LYS A 92 8.94 -9.27 15.62
CA LYS A 92 8.95 -10.43 16.52
C LYS A 92 8.87 -11.74 15.76
N ASN A 93 8.17 -11.74 14.63
CA ASN A 93 8.02 -12.89 13.77
C ASN A 93 7.65 -12.47 12.33
N LYS A 94 7.47 -13.46 11.46
CA LYS A 94 7.09 -13.29 10.04
C LYS A 94 5.72 -12.64 9.82
N ASN A 95 4.83 -12.61 10.80
CA ASN A 95 3.56 -11.90 10.66
C ASN A 95 3.69 -10.41 10.99
N ASP A 96 4.86 -9.96 11.44
CA ASP A 96 5.21 -8.54 11.60
C ASP A 96 5.96 -8.02 10.35
N GLY A 97 6.39 -6.77 10.46
CA GLY A 97 7.19 -6.10 9.44
C GLY A 97 6.32 -5.28 8.51
N VAL A 98 6.52 -3.97 8.59
CA VAL A 98 5.88 -2.99 7.71
C VAL A 98 6.96 -2.21 6.98
N VAL A 99 6.74 -1.99 5.68
CA VAL A 99 7.54 -1.11 4.82
C VAL A 99 6.63 -0.03 4.28
#